data_AF-A0A239WXR9-F1
#
_entry.id   AF-A0A239WXR9-F1
#
_cell.length_a   1.000
_cell.length_b   1.000
_cell.length_c   1.000
_cell.angle_alpha   90.00
_cell.angle_beta   90.00
_cell.angle_gamma   90.00
#
_symmetry.space_group_name_H-M   'P 1'
#
loop_
_entity.id
_entity.type
_entity.pdbx_description
1 polymer ?
#
loop_
_entity_poly.entity_id
_entity_poly.type
_entity_poly.pdbx_seq_one_letter_code
_entity_poly.pdbx_strand_id
1 'polypeptide(L)'
;MVRKAVENNKAGKTVVIDAKIIHDRPFPVEIMQLDPELATEEEIKACKERYEAEDLIPIRVFLEEGLRSQREPLVKDGVYIAQNE
;
A
#
# COMPACT_ATOMS: atom_id res chain seq x y z
N MET A 1 -2.93 24.72 22.98
CA MET A 1 -1.77 23.81 23.12
C MET A 1 -0.80 23.93 21.93
N VAL A 2 -1.26 23.71 20.69
CA VAL A 2 -0.41 23.82 19.48
C VAL A 2 0.19 25.22 19.27
N ARG A 3 -0.59 26.31 19.42
CA ARG A 3 -0.09 27.70 19.25
C ARG A 3 1.11 28.00 20.16
N LYS A 4 1.02 27.65 21.45
CA LYS A 4 2.11 27.85 22.42
C LYS A 4 3.35 26.99 22.12
N ALA A 5 3.16 25.77 21.61
CA ALA A 5 4.26 24.94 21.15
C ALA A 5 4.95 25.55 19.91
N VAL A 6 4.18 26.10 18.97
CA VAL A 6 4.72 26.82 17.81
C VAL A 6 5.48 28.07 18.23
N GLU A 7 4.95 28.87 19.14
CA GLU A 7 5.61 30.06 19.70
C GLU A 7 6.92 29.70 20.42
N ASN A 8 6.92 28.65 21.24
CA ASN A 8 8.11 28.17 21.93
C ASN A 8 9.18 27.66 20.95
N ASN A 9 8.79 26.90 19.91
CA ASN A 9 9.70 26.46 18.86
C ASN A 9 10.33 27.67 18.13
N LYS A 10 9.51 28.65 17.73
CA LYS A 10 9.99 29.91 17.12
C LYS A 10 10.93 30.71 18.03
N ALA A 11 10.75 30.59 19.35
CA ALA A 11 11.63 31.20 20.35
C ALA A 11 12.89 30.36 20.67
N GLY A 12 13.19 29.32 19.88
CA GLY A 12 14.36 28.46 20.06
C GLY A 12 14.26 27.46 21.21
N LYS A 13 13.07 27.27 21.79
CA LYS A 13 12.84 26.30 22.87
C LYS A 13 12.46 24.94 22.27
N THR A 14 13.01 23.87 22.84
CA THR A 14 12.61 22.50 22.54
C THR A 14 11.13 22.27 22.89
N VAL A 15 10.44 21.53 22.04
CA VAL A 15 9.03 21.17 22.22
C VAL A 15 8.81 19.69 21.95
N VAL A 16 7.76 19.11 22.54
CA VAL A 16 7.33 17.73 22.32
C VAL A 16 5.96 17.73 21.64
N ILE A 17 5.82 16.93 20.60
CA ILE A 17 4.54 16.65 19.95
C ILE A 17 4.19 15.19 20.26
N ASP A 18 3.19 15.01 21.12
CA ASP A 18 2.62 13.69 21.40
C ASP A 18 1.47 13.42 20.41
N ALA A 19 1.83 12.93 19.23
CA ALA A 19 0.87 12.61 18.18
C ALA A 19 0.16 11.28 18.48
N LYS A 20 -1.15 11.35 18.77
CA LYS A 20 -2.00 10.16 18.93
C LYS A 20 -2.50 9.71 17.56
N ILE A 21 -1.71 8.86 16.91
CA ILE A 21 -2.03 8.29 15.60
C ILE A 21 -2.92 7.04 15.75
N ILE A 22 -3.58 6.67 14.66
CA ILE A 22 -4.30 5.41 14.51
C ILE A 22 -3.32 4.24 14.36
N HIS A 23 -3.81 3.01 14.51
CA HIS A 23 -3.00 1.78 14.47
C HIS A 23 -2.91 1.14 13.08
N ASP A 24 -3.28 1.88 12.05
CA ASP A 24 -3.35 1.34 10.70
C ASP A 24 -1.94 1.02 10.17
N ARG A 25 -1.82 -0.16 9.58
CA ARG A 25 -0.56 -0.61 8.97
C ARG A 25 -0.38 0.18 7.66
N PRO A 26 0.82 0.74 7.40
CA PRO A 26 1.13 1.29 6.09
C PRO A 26 0.96 0.26 4.96
N PHE A 27 0.66 0.74 3.76
CA PHE A 27 0.49 -0.10 2.57
C PHE A 27 1.77 -0.93 2.28
N PRO A 28 1.67 -2.27 2.19
CA PRO A 28 2.83 -3.14 1.96
C PRO A 28 3.18 -3.24 0.48
N VAL A 29 4.10 -2.40 0.02
CA VAL A 29 4.54 -2.38 -1.39
C VAL A 29 5.28 -3.64 -1.83
N GLU A 30 5.78 -4.42 -0.87
CA GLU A 30 6.42 -5.71 -1.10
C GLU A 30 5.42 -6.83 -1.44
N ILE A 31 4.16 -6.72 -0.98
CA ILE A 31 3.07 -7.69 -1.23
C ILE A 31 1.85 -6.93 -1.79
N MET A 32 1.94 -6.55 -3.05
CA MET A 32 0.88 -5.81 -3.75
C MET A 32 -0.16 -6.74 -4.38
N GLN A 33 -1.29 -6.93 -3.69
CA GLN A 33 -2.46 -7.67 -4.20
C GLN A 33 -3.39 -6.74 -4.99
N LEU A 34 -2.94 -6.30 -6.18
CA LEU A 34 -3.71 -5.38 -7.05
C LEU A 34 -3.83 -5.88 -8.50
N ASP A 35 -2.99 -6.82 -8.92
CA ASP A 35 -2.94 -7.33 -10.29
C ASP A 35 -3.88 -8.56 -10.42
N PRO A 36 -4.93 -8.50 -11.26
CA PRO A 36 -5.87 -9.62 -11.46
C PRO A 36 -5.22 -10.90 -12.00
N GLU A 37 -4.02 -10.81 -12.58
CA GLU A 37 -3.23 -11.98 -13.01
C GLU A 37 -2.50 -12.67 -11.83
N LEU A 38 -2.44 -12.03 -10.66
CA LEU A 38 -1.65 -12.48 -9.51
C LEU A 38 -2.45 -12.66 -8.22
N ALA A 39 -3.68 -12.15 -8.15
CA ALA A 39 -4.53 -12.17 -6.97
C ALA A 39 -6.01 -12.33 -7.36
N THR A 40 -6.82 -12.90 -6.47
CA THR A 40 -8.26 -13.02 -6.72
C THR A 40 -8.98 -11.68 -6.56
N GLU A 41 -10.21 -11.58 -7.09
CA GLU A 41 -11.04 -10.39 -6.93
C GLU A 41 -11.28 -10.05 -5.45
N GLU A 42 -11.49 -11.07 -4.61
CA GLU A 42 -11.66 -10.90 -3.16
C GLU A 42 -10.39 -10.38 -2.48
N GLU A 43 -9.21 -10.89 -2.87
CA GLU A 43 -7.92 -10.42 -2.33
C GLU A 43 -7.64 -8.98 -2.74
N ILE A 44 -7.91 -8.62 -4.00
CA ILE A 44 -7.76 -7.25 -4.51
C ILE A 44 -8.71 -6.30 -3.78
N LYS A 45 -9.97 -6.70 -3.62
CA LYS A 45 -10.97 -5.91 -2.90
C LYS A 45 -10.56 -5.70 -1.43
N ALA A 46 -10.16 -6.77 -0.75
CA ALA A 46 -9.71 -6.69 0.64
C ALA A 46 -8.45 -5.83 0.80
N CYS A 47 -7.52 -5.88 -0.16
CA CYS A 47 -6.34 -5.03 -0.20
C CYS A 47 -6.73 -3.54 -0.35
N LYS A 48 -7.59 -3.23 -1.32
CA LYS A 48 -8.08 -1.86 -1.57
C LYS A 48 -8.78 -1.27 -0.35
N GLU A 49 -9.76 -2.00 0.20
CA GLU A 49 -10.53 -1.54 1.36
C GLU A 49 -9.66 -1.36 2.62
N ARG A 50 -8.71 -2.27 2.87
CA ARG A 50 -7.85 -2.21 4.07
C ARG A 50 -6.92 -1.01 4.10
N TYR A 51 -6.45 -0.59 2.93
CA TYR A 51 -5.39 0.41 2.82
C TYR A 51 -5.81 1.68 2.06
N GLU A 52 -7.11 1.87 1.85
CA GLU A 52 -7.66 3.04 1.14
C GLU A 52 -6.98 3.23 -0.24
N ALA A 53 -6.85 2.11 -0.97
CA ALA A 53 -6.05 1.99 -2.19
C ALA A 53 -6.91 1.81 -3.46
N GLU A 54 -8.14 2.31 -3.45
CA GLU A 54 -9.11 2.15 -4.53
C GLU A 54 -8.58 2.62 -5.89
N ASP A 55 -7.85 3.74 -5.88
CA ASP A 55 -7.29 4.40 -7.06
C ASP A 55 -5.93 3.84 -7.49
N LEU A 56 -5.35 2.89 -6.76
CA LEU A 56 -4.08 2.27 -7.17
C LEU A 56 -4.31 1.35 -8.38
N ILE A 57 -3.44 1.53 -9.38
CA ILE A 57 -3.45 0.80 -10.65
C ILE A 57 -2.21 -0.12 -10.69
N PRO A 58 -2.35 -1.42 -10.97
CA PRO A 58 -1.20 -2.32 -11.10
C PRO A 58 -0.35 -1.96 -12.33
N ILE A 59 0.97 -2.04 -12.19
CA ILE A 59 1.91 -1.62 -13.25
C ILE A 59 1.68 -2.31 -14.60
N ARG A 60 1.16 -3.55 -14.60
CA ARG A 60 0.82 -4.32 -15.80
C ARG A 60 -0.05 -3.52 -16.78
N VAL A 61 -1.03 -2.76 -16.27
CA VAL A 61 -1.92 -1.92 -17.09
C VAL A 61 -1.14 -0.93 -17.94
N PHE A 62 -0.08 -0.33 -17.39
CA PHE A 62 0.77 0.61 -18.13
C PHE A 62 1.76 -0.09 -19.06
N LEU A 63 2.18 -1.32 -18.74
CA LEU A 63 3.06 -2.08 -19.62
C LEU A 63 2.37 -2.45 -20.93
N GLU A 64 1.06 -2.66 -20.93
CA GLU A 64 0.30 -3.07 -22.11
C GLU A 64 0.30 -2.04 -23.26
N GLU A 65 0.82 -0.82 -23.05
CA GLU A 65 1.01 0.23 -24.07
C GLU A 65 2.17 -0.03 -25.06
N GLY A 66 2.79 -1.21 -25.02
CA GLY A 66 3.87 -1.59 -25.94
C GLY A 66 4.91 -2.54 -25.36
N LEU A 67 4.77 -2.88 -24.08
CA LEU A 67 5.56 -3.86 -23.35
C LEU A 67 4.66 -5.02 -22.87
N ARG A 68 5.27 -6.02 -22.25
CA ARG A 68 4.56 -7.11 -21.59
C ARG A 68 5.21 -7.40 -20.25
N SER A 69 4.39 -7.66 -19.24
CA SER A 69 4.87 -8.18 -17.96
C SER A 69 5.56 -9.52 -18.19
N GLN A 70 6.76 -9.68 -17.64
CA GLN A 70 7.46 -10.97 -17.60
C GLN A 70 7.02 -11.83 -16.40
N ARG A 71 6.20 -11.28 -15.50
CA ARG A 71 5.72 -11.99 -14.33
C ARG A 71 4.51 -12.83 -14.72
N GLU A 72 4.73 -14.13 -14.73
CA GLU A 72 3.68 -15.12 -14.94
C GLU A 72 2.77 -15.22 -13.71
N PRO A 73 1.47 -15.52 -13.91
CA PRO A 73 0.59 -15.95 -12.84
C PRO A 73 1.25 -17.09 -12.06
N LEU A 74 1.26 -17.00 -10.73
CA LEU A 74 1.74 -18.09 -9.89
C LEU A 74 0.66 -19.18 -9.86
N VAL A 75 0.45 -19.86 -10.99
CA VAL A 75 -0.54 -20.93 -11.15
C VAL A 75 0.19 -22.25 -11.21
N LYS A 76 -0.07 -23.12 -10.22
CA LYS A 76 0.34 -24.53 -10.25
C LYS A 76 -0.91 -25.40 -10.17
N ASP A 77 -1.13 -26.25 -11.18
CA ASP A 77 -2.27 -27.18 -11.23
C ASP A 77 -3.65 -26.51 -11.04
N GLY A 78 -3.82 -25.29 -11.57
CA GLY A 78 -5.06 -24.51 -11.44
C GLY A 78 -5.24 -23.81 -10.10
N VAL A 79 -4.21 -23.81 -9.24
CA VAL A 79 -4.21 -23.14 -7.93
C VAL A 79 -3.22 -21.98 -7.94
N TYR A 80 -3.69 -20.81 -7.50
CA TYR A 80 -2.80 -19.67 -7.22
C TYR A 80 -1.95 -19.99 -5.99
N ILE A 81 -0.63 -20.09 -6.18
CA ILE A 81 0.34 -20.20 -5.09
C ILE A 81 0.66 -18.79 -4.60
N ALA A 82 0.09 -18.41 -3.45
CA ALA A 82 0.52 -17.23 -2.71
C ALA A 82 2.02 -17.33 -2.44
N GLN A 83 2.79 -16.25 -2.68
CA GLN A 83 4.17 -16.17 -2.23
C GLN A 83 4.16 -15.98 -0.71
N ASN A 84 4.08 -17.08 0.03
CA ASN A 84 4.33 -17.11 1.46
C ASN A 84 5.49 -18.06 1.72
N GLU A 85 6.70 -17.49 1.78
CA GLU A 85 7.74 -17.87 2.73
C GLU A 85 8.28 -16.59 3.39
#